data_AF-A0A7J4R1R3-F1
#
_entry.id   AF-A0A7J4R1R3-F1
#
_cell.length_a   1.000
_cell.length_b   1.000
_cell.length_c   1.000
_cell.angle_alpha   90.00
_cell.angle_beta   90.00
_cell.angle_gamma   90.00
#
_symmetry.space_group_name_H-M   'P 1'
#
loop_
_entity.id
_entity.type
_entity.pdbx_description
1 polymer ?
#
loop_
_entity_poly.entity_id
_entity_poly.type
_entity_poly.pdbx_seq_one_letter_code
_entity_poly.pdbx_strand_id
1 'polypeptide(L)'
;VVEPVVEPEPLALEEEESEETEEEMLERRRLRDEEWARREDEEERRRLEEEEAALAEQQERLKKEQEEQAEKDRIEAERAAEEARANAERDAAAQAERDAEEAARQAELAAAEEERLKEIRAAQEKEALQRREAASRALEELRARLEREGARSSDVQVSLMWNNYNDLDLHVVCPSGERIHGGNRKSACNGELDVDANVRPDSRKPVENVVWPEGEAPAGTYQVFVHYYKKHKKRRSKDPTKFQVIANAYGDLMEYTGELTFGEEIQLVCSFSVPTMEERERIKRDLEEQLRRAESGEVGADQILIDESTPKQVEFGELVDEIESEVGTEAEDDGSGVPPAPDLG
;
A
#
# COMPACT_ATOMS: atom_id res chain seq x y z
N VAL A 1 -65.24 75.35 108.13
CA VAL A 1 -66.06 76.51 107.72
C VAL A 1 -65.08 77.61 107.37
N VAL A 2 -64.63 77.65 106.11
CA VAL A 2 -65.06 78.61 105.07
C VAL A 2 -65.05 80.05 105.59
N GLU A 3 -64.07 80.87 105.19
CA GLU A 3 -64.23 81.99 104.25
C GLU A 3 -62.89 82.75 104.04
N PRO A 4 -62.75 83.50 102.91
CA PRO A 4 -61.51 83.98 102.31
C PRO A 4 -61.20 85.44 102.71
N VAL A 5 -60.09 86.04 102.19
CA VAL A 5 -59.95 87.49 101.89
C VAL A 5 -58.54 87.82 101.30
N VAL A 6 -58.55 88.35 100.07
CA VAL A 6 -57.85 89.55 99.53
C VAL A 6 -56.31 89.57 99.31
N GLU A 7 -55.94 90.03 98.10
CA GLU A 7 -54.62 90.45 97.59
C GLU A 7 -53.88 91.48 98.48
N PRO A 8 -52.56 91.64 98.31
CA PRO A 8 -52.08 92.86 97.61
C PRO A 8 -50.75 92.74 96.82
N GLU A 9 -50.59 93.63 95.83
CA GLU A 9 -49.32 94.17 95.26
C GLU A 9 -48.88 95.42 96.06
N PRO A 10 -47.72 96.10 95.80
CA PRO A 10 -46.42 95.68 95.20
C PRO A 10 -45.22 96.20 96.05
N LEU A 11 -43.97 95.75 95.78
CA LEU A 11 -42.75 96.48 96.21
C LEU A 11 -41.60 96.32 95.21
N ALA A 12 -41.20 97.45 94.62
CA ALA A 12 -39.95 97.64 93.89
C ALA A 12 -38.77 97.63 94.88
N LEU A 13 -37.71 96.90 94.55
CA LEU A 13 -36.43 96.94 95.27
C LEU A 13 -35.33 97.40 94.31
N GLU A 14 -34.54 98.31 94.84
CA GLU A 14 -33.56 99.19 94.20
C GLU A 14 -32.36 98.43 93.62
N GLU A 15 -31.81 98.98 92.54
CA GLU A 15 -30.57 98.60 91.89
C GLU A 15 -29.36 98.90 92.82
N GLU A 16 -28.51 97.90 93.08
CA GLU A 16 -27.10 98.13 93.43
C GLU A 16 -26.24 97.72 92.23
N GLU A 17 -25.87 98.69 91.39
CA GLU A 17 -24.73 98.57 90.49
C GLU A 17 -23.44 98.75 91.31
N SER A 18 -22.78 97.63 91.62
CA SER A 18 -21.36 97.63 91.95
C SER A 18 -20.57 97.73 90.64
N GLU A 19 -19.82 98.80 90.42
CA GLU A 19 -18.94 98.96 89.26
C GLU A 19 -17.86 97.85 89.28
N GLU A 20 -18.02 96.83 88.42
CA GLU A 20 -17.04 95.77 88.16
C GLU A 20 -15.77 96.43 87.58
N THR A 21 -14.60 96.20 88.17
CA THR A 21 -13.38 96.88 87.73
C THR A 21 -12.95 96.41 86.33
N GLU A 22 -12.34 97.30 85.53
CA GLU A 22 -11.96 97.02 84.13
C GLU A 22 -11.06 95.76 84.02
N GLU A 23 -10.25 95.49 85.05
CA GLU A 23 -9.40 94.31 85.17
C GLU A 23 -10.21 93.01 85.40
N GLU A 24 -11.22 93.03 86.28
CA GLU A 24 -12.11 91.89 86.55
C GLU A 24 -13.03 91.57 85.36
N MET A 25 -13.51 92.59 84.65
CA MET A 25 -14.27 92.40 83.40
C MET A 25 -13.41 91.75 82.31
N LEU A 26 -12.15 92.16 82.18
CA LEU A 26 -11.21 91.60 81.21
C LEU A 26 -10.78 90.17 81.58
N GLU A 27 -10.56 89.87 82.86
CA GLU A 27 -10.22 88.53 83.33
C GLU A 27 -11.40 87.55 83.20
N ARG A 28 -12.62 87.97 83.53
CA ARG A 28 -13.85 87.18 83.32
C ARG A 28 -14.18 87.00 81.84
N ARG A 29 -13.81 87.94 80.98
CA ARG A 29 -13.89 87.80 79.52
C ARG A 29 -12.86 86.79 79.01
N ARG A 30 -11.61 86.90 79.47
CA ARG A 30 -10.54 85.96 79.13
C ARG A 30 -10.83 84.53 79.58
N LEU A 31 -11.33 84.33 80.80
CA LEU A 31 -11.73 83.02 81.30
C LEU A 31 -12.93 82.44 80.54
N ARG A 32 -13.89 83.29 80.13
CA ARG A 32 -14.98 82.87 79.23
C ARG A 32 -14.47 82.48 77.85
N ASP A 33 -13.55 83.25 77.29
CA ASP A 33 -12.98 82.99 75.98
C ASP A 33 -12.09 81.72 76.00
N GLU A 34 -11.33 81.50 77.09
CA GLU A 34 -10.55 80.27 77.32
C GLU A 34 -11.45 79.05 77.58
N GLU A 35 -12.53 79.18 78.36
CA GLU A 35 -13.54 78.11 78.51
C GLU A 35 -14.30 77.83 77.21
N TRP A 36 -14.61 78.87 76.44
CA TRP A 36 -15.29 78.75 75.16
C TRP A 36 -14.40 78.06 74.15
N ALA A 37 -13.12 78.46 74.03
CA ALA A 37 -12.13 77.78 73.19
C ALA A 37 -11.89 76.32 73.63
N ARG A 38 -11.86 76.03 74.93
CA ARG A 38 -11.70 74.65 75.43
C ARG A 38 -12.92 73.78 75.10
N ARG A 39 -14.14 74.34 75.18
CA ARG A 39 -15.36 73.65 74.77
C ARG A 39 -15.41 73.46 73.26
N GLU A 40 -14.97 74.44 72.48
CA GLU A 40 -14.91 74.36 71.02
C GLU A 40 -13.89 73.29 70.56
N ASP A 41 -12.69 73.24 71.15
CA ASP A 41 -11.68 72.20 70.91
C ASP A 41 -12.16 70.80 71.35
N GLU A 42 -12.88 70.69 72.48
CA GLU A 42 -13.48 69.42 72.93
C GLU A 42 -14.61 68.96 72.00
N GLU A 43 -15.44 69.88 71.51
CA GLU A 43 -16.47 69.58 70.52
C GLU A 43 -15.88 69.22 69.15
N GLU A 44 -14.83 69.91 68.70
CA GLU A 44 -14.14 69.60 67.44
C GLU A 44 -13.45 68.24 67.51
N ARG A 45 -12.76 67.93 68.61
CA ARG A 45 -12.15 66.61 68.84
C ARG A 45 -13.19 65.50 68.86
N ARG A 46 -14.33 65.71 69.52
CA ARG A 46 -15.43 64.74 69.56
C ARG A 46 -16.05 64.55 68.17
N ARG A 47 -16.16 65.62 67.38
CA ARG A 47 -16.68 65.57 66.02
C ARG A 47 -15.74 64.82 65.07
N LEU A 48 -14.43 65.01 65.22
CA LEU A 48 -13.40 64.27 64.50
C LEU A 48 -13.39 62.78 64.91
N GLU A 49 -13.51 62.47 66.21
CA GLU A 49 -13.62 61.09 66.70
C GLU A 49 -14.91 60.40 66.18
N GLU A 50 -16.05 61.12 66.14
CA GLU A 50 -17.30 60.61 65.57
C GLU A 50 -17.21 60.42 64.05
N GLU A 51 -16.54 61.31 63.32
CA GLU A 51 -16.31 61.19 61.87
C GLU A 51 -15.34 60.06 61.54
N GLU A 52 -14.27 59.90 62.33
CA GLU A 52 -13.32 58.79 62.21
C GLU A 52 -14.00 57.44 62.54
N ALA A 53 -14.83 57.39 63.57
CA ALA A 53 -15.62 56.20 63.90
C ALA A 53 -16.63 55.84 62.80
N ALA A 54 -17.31 56.84 62.22
CA ALA A 54 -18.25 56.62 61.12
C ALA A 54 -17.53 56.13 59.85
N LEU A 55 -16.34 56.67 59.55
CA LEU A 55 -15.51 56.21 58.44
C LEU A 55 -15.01 54.78 58.67
N ALA A 56 -14.60 54.45 59.90
CA ALA A 56 -14.17 53.11 60.28
C ALA A 56 -15.30 52.08 60.15
N GLU A 57 -16.52 52.42 60.60
CA GLU A 57 -17.70 51.57 60.43
C GLU A 57 -18.07 51.39 58.95
N GLN A 58 -17.99 52.47 58.15
CA GLN A 58 -18.20 52.39 56.70
C GLN A 58 -17.15 51.49 56.02
N GLN A 59 -15.89 51.60 56.41
CA GLN A 59 -14.80 50.77 55.90
C GLN A 59 -14.98 49.30 56.30
N GLU A 60 -15.40 49.01 57.53
CA GLU A 60 -15.67 47.64 57.98
C GLU A 60 -16.83 47.03 57.19
N ARG A 61 -17.91 47.79 56.95
CA ARG A 61 -19.05 47.32 56.15
C ARG A 61 -18.65 47.00 54.72
N LEU A 62 -17.89 47.89 54.08
CA LEU A 62 -17.38 47.66 52.73
C LEU A 62 -16.46 46.44 52.67
N LYS A 63 -15.59 46.26 53.68
CA LYS A 63 -14.71 45.09 53.76
C LYS A 63 -15.51 43.80 53.88
N LYS A 64 -16.56 43.79 54.72
CA LYS A 64 -17.44 42.63 54.89
C LYS A 64 -18.22 42.32 53.61
N GLU A 65 -18.77 43.33 52.94
CA GLU A 65 -19.44 43.17 51.64
C GLU A 65 -18.47 42.62 50.57
N GLN A 66 -17.21 43.09 50.55
CA GLN A 66 -16.17 42.58 49.67
C GLN A 66 -15.79 41.12 49.99
N GLU A 67 -15.66 40.75 51.26
CA GLU A 67 -15.38 39.38 51.68
C GLU A 67 -16.52 38.43 51.32
N GLU A 68 -17.78 38.83 51.54
CA GLU A 68 -18.96 38.05 51.14
C GLU A 68 -19.06 37.90 49.61
N GLN A 69 -18.74 38.95 48.85
CA GLN A 69 -18.71 38.88 47.39
C GLN A 69 -17.58 37.96 46.90
N ALA A 70 -16.38 38.09 47.46
CA ALA A 70 -15.25 37.22 47.12
C ALA A 70 -15.53 35.75 47.47
N GLU A 71 -16.23 35.48 48.57
CA GLU A 71 -16.65 34.11 48.92
C GLU A 71 -17.67 33.55 47.91
N LYS A 72 -18.66 34.36 47.50
CA LYS A 72 -19.63 33.97 46.46
C LYS A 72 -18.93 33.69 45.13
N ASP A 73 -18.05 34.58 44.69
CA ASP A 73 -17.30 34.43 43.44
C ASP A 73 -16.41 33.19 43.48
N ARG A 74 -15.79 32.89 44.63
CA ARG A 74 -14.99 31.66 44.81
C ARG A 74 -15.85 30.40 44.67
N ILE A 75 -17.03 30.35 45.29
CA ILE A 75 -17.95 29.22 45.20
C ILE A 75 -18.47 29.06 43.76
N GLU A 76 -18.80 30.16 43.09
CA GLU A 76 -19.25 30.14 41.69
C GLU A 76 -18.14 29.66 40.75
N ALA A 77 -16.91 30.15 40.94
CA ALA A 77 -15.75 29.72 40.17
C ALA A 77 -15.43 28.23 40.41
N GLU A 78 -15.57 27.73 41.64
CA GLU A 78 -15.38 26.31 41.96
C GLU A 78 -16.43 25.43 41.27
N ARG A 79 -17.72 25.84 41.32
CA ARG A 79 -18.80 25.14 40.61
C ARG A 79 -18.61 25.16 39.09
N ALA A 80 -18.23 26.31 38.53
CA ALA A 80 -17.95 26.43 37.10
C ALA A 80 -16.76 25.56 36.67
N ALA A 81 -15.72 25.47 37.51
CA ALA A 81 -14.57 24.59 37.26
C ALA A 81 -14.94 23.11 37.35
N GLU A 82 -15.79 22.72 38.31
CA GLU A 82 -16.32 21.36 38.44
C GLU A 82 -17.18 20.98 37.23
N GLU A 83 -18.08 21.86 36.79
CA GLU A 83 -18.90 21.66 35.61
C GLU A 83 -18.06 21.55 34.33
N ALA A 84 -17.05 22.42 34.18
CA ALA A 84 -16.12 22.35 33.05
C ALA A 84 -15.36 21.01 33.01
N ARG A 85 -14.92 20.50 34.16
CA ARG A 85 -14.29 19.17 34.26
C ARG A 85 -15.26 18.05 33.91
N ALA A 86 -16.49 18.10 34.43
CA ALA A 86 -17.52 17.11 34.14
C ALA A 86 -17.89 17.09 32.65
N ASN A 87 -17.95 18.25 31.98
CA ASN A 87 -18.19 18.34 30.55
C ASN A 87 -16.99 17.81 29.75
N ALA A 88 -15.77 18.16 30.11
CA ALA A 88 -14.57 17.62 29.47
C ALA A 88 -14.45 16.09 29.60
N GLU A 89 -14.84 15.53 30.75
CA GLU A 89 -14.88 14.07 30.96
C GLU A 89 -15.94 13.39 30.07
N ARG A 90 -17.13 13.99 29.95
CA ARG A 90 -18.18 13.49 29.03
C ARG A 90 -17.74 13.54 27.58
N ASP A 91 -17.10 14.63 27.16
CA ASP A 91 -16.61 14.77 25.79
C ASP A 91 -15.49 13.77 25.50
N ALA A 92 -14.58 13.54 26.45
CA ALA A 92 -13.53 12.54 26.35
C ALA A 92 -14.11 11.11 26.28
N ALA A 93 -15.12 10.80 27.09
CA ALA A 93 -15.82 9.52 27.05
C ALA A 93 -16.53 9.30 25.71
N ALA A 94 -17.22 10.32 25.19
CA ALA A 94 -17.89 10.26 23.90
C ALA A 94 -16.88 10.13 22.73
N GLN A 95 -15.69 10.72 22.84
CA GLN A 95 -14.63 10.53 21.85
C GLN A 95 -14.06 9.12 21.92
N ALA A 96 -13.77 8.60 23.11
CA ALA A 96 -13.26 7.25 23.29
C ALA A 96 -14.25 6.19 22.76
N GLU A 97 -15.56 6.41 22.89
CA GLU A 97 -16.59 5.55 22.31
C GLU A 97 -16.53 5.55 20.77
N ARG A 98 -16.43 6.73 20.14
CA ARG A 98 -16.27 6.85 18.68
C ARG A 98 -15.00 6.16 18.18
N ASP A 99 -13.87 6.39 18.86
CA ASP A 99 -12.59 5.78 18.49
C ASP A 99 -12.65 4.25 18.61
N ALA A 100 -13.35 3.72 19.64
CA ALA A 100 -13.55 2.29 19.80
C ALA A 100 -14.44 1.69 18.71
N GLU A 101 -15.51 2.40 18.30
CA GLU A 101 -16.37 1.99 17.18
C GLU A 101 -15.60 1.98 15.85
N GLU A 102 -14.82 3.02 15.58
CA GLU A 102 -13.97 3.10 14.38
C GLU A 102 -12.90 1.99 14.37
N ALA A 103 -12.25 1.73 15.51
CA ALA A 103 -11.30 0.64 15.63
C ALA A 103 -11.95 -0.74 15.40
N ALA A 104 -13.17 -0.95 15.90
CA ALA A 104 -13.92 -2.18 15.64
C ALA A 104 -14.25 -2.34 14.15
N ARG A 105 -14.69 -1.26 13.49
CA ARG A 105 -14.95 -1.25 12.04
C ARG A 105 -13.68 -1.52 11.22
N GLN A 106 -12.55 -0.95 11.62
CA GLN A 106 -11.26 -1.21 10.98
C GLN A 106 -10.82 -2.67 11.16
N ALA A 107 -11.02 -3.26 12.35
CA ALA A 107 -10.71 -4.65 12.62
C ALA A 107 -11.59 -5.61 11.78
N GLU A 108 -12.88 -5.30 11.61
CA GLU A 108 -13.78 -6.07 10.75
C GLU A 108 -13.34 -6.02 9.28
N LEU A 109 -13.00 -4.83 8.78
CA LEU A 109 -12.48 -4.66 7.42
C LEU A 109 -11.15 -5.41 7.21
N ALA A 110 -10.23 -5.34 8.17
CA ALA A 110 -8.96 -6.06 8.11
C ALA A 110 -9.16 -7.58 8.11
N ALA A 111 -10.10 -8.10 8.92
CA ALA A 111 -10.43 -9.52 8.94
C ALA A 111 -11.04 -9.99 7.60
N ALA A 112 -11.93 -9.17 7.00
CA ALA A 112 -12.50 -9.45 5.69
C ALA A 112 -11.45 -9.43 4.56
N GLU A 113 -10.48 -8.51 4.64
CA GLU A 113 -9.36 -8.47 3.70
C GLU A 113 -8.45 -9.70 3.84
N GLU A 114 -8.16 -10.13 5.07
CA GLU A 114 -7.38 -11.35 5.33
C GLU A 114 -8.06 -12.60 4.76
N GLU A 115 -9.38 -12.72 4.93
CA GLU A 115 -10.17 -13.82 4.34
C GLU A 115 -10.10 -13.80 2.81
N ARG A 116 -10.31 -12.63 2.18
CA ARG A 116 -10.19 -12.47 0.73
C ARG A 116 -8.79 -12.86 0.23
N LEU A 117 -7.73 -12.47 0.94
CA LEU A 117 -6.36 -12.83 0.57
C LEU A 117 -6.10 -14.34 0.71
N LYS A 118 -6.68 -15.01 1.71
CA LYS A 118 -6.62 -16.47 1.85
C LYS A 118 -7.30 -17.17 0.67
N GLU A 119 -8.47 -16.69 0.25
CA GLU A 119 -9.17 -17.24 -0.92
C GLU A 119 -8.36 -17.08 -2.21
N ILE A 120 -7.78 -15.88 -2.42
CA ILE A 120 -6.91 -15.63 -3.58
C ILE A 120 -5.71 -16.58 -3.57
N ARG A 121 -5.04 -16.72 -2.42
CA ARG A 121 -3.88 -17.62 -2.29
C ARG A 121 -4.28 -19.08 -2.56
N ALA A 122 -5.40 -19.54 -2.00
CA ALA A 122 -5.89 -20.89 -2.22
C ALA A 122 -6.28 -21.14 -3.69
N ALA A 123 -6.86 -20.14 -4.36
CA ALA A 123 -7.16 -20.20 -5.78
C ALA A 123 -5.88 -20.30 -6.63
N GLN A 124 -4.86 -19.48 -6.32
CA GLN A 124 -3.56 -19.51 -6.98
C GLN A 124 -2.84 -20.86 -6.79
N GLU A 125 -2.86 -21.43 -5.58
CA GLU A 125 -2.28 -22.73 -5.29
C GLU A 125 -2.98 -23.86 -6.06
N LYS A 126 -4.31 -23.83 -6.09
CA LYS A 126 -5.11 -24.79 -6.86
C LYS A 126 -4.82 -24.69 -8.35
N GLU A 127 -4.73 -23.48 -8.89
CA GLU A 127 -4.40 -23.25 -10.29
C GLU A 127 -2.98 -23.73 -10.62
N ALA A 128 -2.00 -23.45 -9.75
CA ALA A 128 -0.63 -23.94 -9.91
C ALA A 128 -0.57 -25.48 -9.92
N LEU A 129 -1.31 -26.15 -9.03
CA LEU A 129 -1.41 -27.61 -9.01
C LEU A 129 -2.01 -28.14 -10.32
N GLN A 130 -3.09 -27.52 -10.81
CA GLN A 130 -3.72 -27.90 -12.08
C GLN A 130 -2.79 -27.72 -13.27
N ARG A 131 -2.01 -26.62 -13.32
CA ARG A 131 -0.99 -26.41 -14.35
C ARG A 131 0.10 -27.49 -14.28
N ARG A 132 0.60 -27.81 -13.09
CA ARG A 132 1.60 -28.87 -12.91
C ARG A 132 1.09 -30.24 -13.35
N GLU A 133 -0.16 -30.59 -13.00
CA GLU A 133 -0.79 -31.83 -13.46
C GLU A 133 -0.97 -31.86 -14.99
N ALA A 134 -1.36 -30.74 -15.59
CA ALA A 134 -1.53 -30.64 -17.03
C ALA A 134 -0.19 -30.81 -17.76
N ALA A 135 0.87 -30.14 -17.31
CA ALA A 135 2.22 -30.27 -17.86
C ALA A 135 2.75 -31.71 -17.72
N SER A 136 2.53 -32.34 -16.56
CA SER A 136 2.91 -33.76 -16.35
C SER A 136 2.20 -34.70 -17.33
N ARG A 137 0.89 -34.53 -17.53
CA ARG A 137 0.12 -35.31 -18.52
C ARG A 137 0.56 -35.05 -19.95
N ALA A 138 0.89 -33.81 -20.29
CA ALA A 138 1.40 -33.44 -21.62
C ALA A 138 2.74 -34.13 -21.90
N LEU A 139 3.66 -34.10 -20.93
CA LEU A 139 4.95 -34.77 -21.03
C LEU A 139 4.82 -36.30 -21.13
N GLU A 140 3.92 -36.91 -20.36
CA GLU A 140 3.64 -38.36 -20.45
C GLU A 140 3.09 -38.75 -21.82
N GLU A 141 2.14 -37.99 -22.37
CA GLU A 141 1.60 -38.21 -23.71
C GLU A 141 2.67 -37.99 -24.79
N LEU A 142 3.54 -36.98 -24.65
CA LEU A 142 4.66 -36.78 -25.57
C LEU A 142 5.60 -37.99 -25.55
N ARG A 143 6.03 -38.43 -24.37
CA ARG A 143 6.91 -39.60 -24.22
C ARG A 143 6.30 -40.84 -24.86
N ALA A 144 5.01 -41.10 -24.62
CA ALA A 144 4.31 -42.23 -25.23
C ALA A 144 4.25 -42.14 -26.78
N ARG A 145 4.18 -40.93 -27.35
CA ARG A 145 4.24 -40.73 -28.81
C ARG A 145 5.65 -40.94 -29.34
N LEU A 146 6.66 -40.36 -28.69
CA LEU A 146 8.06 -40.50 -29.05
C LEU A 146 8.49 -41.97 -29.03
N GLU A 147 8.14 -42.71 -27.99
CA GLU A 147 8.39 -44.16 -27.89
C GLU A 147 7.69 -44.95 -29.00
N ARG A 148 6.44 -44.59 -29.33
CA ARG A 148 5.68 -45.26 -30.41
C ARG A 148 6.33 -45.08 -31.77
N GLU A 149 6.86 -43.90 -32.06
CA GLU A 149 7.53 -43.60 -33.33
C GLU A 149 9.04 -43.94 -33.31
N GLY A 150 9.58 -44.38 -32.17
CA GLY A 150 10.98 -44.76 -32.02
C GLY A 150 11.96 -43.59 -32.00
N ALA A 151 11.52 -42.41 -31.54
CA ALA A 151 12.36 -41.23 -31.43
C ALA A 151 13.50 -41.41 -30.42
N ARG A 152 14.65 -40.76 -30.65
CA ARG A 152 15.73 -40.68 -29.68
C ARG A 152 15.49 -39.51 -28.71
N SER A 153 16.07 -39.62 -27.52
CA SER A 153 16.08 -38.56 -26.51
C SER A 153 17.52 -38.13 -26.20
N SER A 154 17.68 -36.87 -25.79
CA SER A 154 18.99 -36.30 -25.44
C SER A 154 18.87 -35.08 -24.52
N ASP A 155 20.01 -34.49 -24.15
CA ASP A 155 20.13 -33.27 -23.36
C ASP A 155 19.56 -32.03 -24.07
N VAL A 156 19.65 -31.96 -25.40
CA VAL A 156 18.96 -30.97 -26.22
C VAL A 156 18.01 -31.66 -27.20
N GLN A 157 16.73 -31.33 -27.10
CA GLN A 157 15.66 -31.95 -27.87
C GLN A 157 14.51 -30.96 -28.07
N VAL A 158 13.90 -30.95 -29.26
CA VAL A 158 12.69 -30.20 -29.54
C VAL A 158 11.66 -31.14 -30.14
N SER A 159 10.51 -31.25 -29.50
CA SER A 159 9.42 -32.11 -29.95
C SER A 159 8.15 -31.31 -30.19
N LEU A 160 7.48 -31.57 -31.30
CA LEU A 160 6.21 -30.98 -31.68
C LEU A 160 5.14 -32.07 -31.69
N MET A 161 3.97 -31.83 -31.09
CA MET A 161 2.84 -32.76 -31.15
C MET A 161 1.50 -32.05 -31.34
N TRP A 162 0.58 -32.70 -32.07
CA TRP A 162 -0.75 -32.15 -32.35
C TRP A 162 -1.81 -33.26 -32.47
N ASN A 163 -3.09 -32.89 -32.63
CA ASN A 163 -4.21 -33.81 -32.45
C ASN A 163 -5.17 -33.91 -33.66
N ASN A 164 -4.62 -33.92 -34.87
CA ASN A 164 -5.39 -34.15 -36.09
C ASN A 164 -4.54 -34.79 -37.21
N TYR A 165 -5.08 -34.83 -38.43
CA TYR A 165 -4.43 -35.40 -39.61
C TYR A 165 -3.68 -34.38 -40.46
N ASN A 166 -3.64 -33.11 -40.06
CA ASN A 166 -2.92 -32.09 -40.82
C ASN A 166 -1.42 -32.29 -40.68
N ASP A 167 -0.70 -31.71 -41.63
CA ASP A 167 0.75 -31.72 -41.75
C ASP A 167 1.28 -30.43 -41.12
N LEU A 168 1.90 -30.55 -39.95
CA LEU A 168 2.62 -29.47 -39.30
C LEU A 168 4.10 -29.84 -39.31
N ASP A 169 4.92 -28.91 -39.78
CA ASP A 169 6.37 -29.11 -39.88
C ASP A 169 7.05 -28.36 -38.72
N LEU A 170 7.98 -29.04 -38.05
CA LEU A 170 8.91 -28.48 -37.10
C LEU A 170 10.13 -27.94 -37.84
N HIS A 171 10.44 -26.67 -37.60
CA HIS A 171 11.65 -26.02 -38.07
C HIS A 171 12.49 -25.55 -36.89
N VAL A 172 13.73 -25.99 -36.81
CA VAL A 172 14.67 -25.51 -35.77
C VAL A 172 15.86 -24.86 -36.43
N VAL A 173 16.13 -23.61 -36.09
CA VAL A 173 17.32 -22.88 -36.54
C VAL A 173 18.39 -23.02 -35.47
N CYS A 174 19.54 -23.59 -35.87
CA CYS A 174 20.71 -23.73 -35.02
C CYS A 174 21.44 -22.37 -34.84
N PRO A 175 22.30 -22.24 -33.82
CA PRO A 175 23.14 -21.05 -33.62
C PRO A 175 24.03 -20.72 -34.83
N SER A 176 24.35 -21.72 -35.67
CA SER A 176 25.07 -21.52 -36.94
C SER A 176 24.25 -20.82 -38.03
N GLY A 177 22.95 -20.63 -37.83
CA GLY A 177 21.98 -20.13 -38.80
C GLY A 177 21.39 -21.21 -39.72
N GLU A 178 21.84 -22.46 -39.60
CA GLU A 178 21.29 -23.57 -40.40
C GLU A 178 19.93 -24.01 -39.86
N ARG A 179 18.97 -24.23 -40.78
CA ARG A 179 17.61 -24.67 -40.45
C ARG A 179 17.43 -26.17 -40.67
N ILE A 180 17.03 -26.88 -39.62
CA ILE A 180 16.58 -28.27 -39.63
C ILE A 180 15.07 -28.29 -39.89
N HIS A 181 14.62 -29.08 -40.86
CA HIS A 181 13.21 -29.31 -41.16
C HIS A 181 13.03 -30.56 -42.04
N GLY A 182 11.80 -30.93 -42.40
CA GLY A 182 11.53 -32.14 -43.21
C GLY A 182 12.31 -32.25 -44.53
N GLY A 183 12.69 -31.11 -45.14
CA GLY A 183 13.53 -31.04 -46.34
C GLY A 183 15.04 -31.00 -46.10
N ASN A 184 15.48 -30.60 -44.90
CA ASN A 184 16.88 -30.62 -44.45
C ASN A 184 16.96 -31.29 -43.06
N ARG A 185 16.96 -32.62 -43.04
CA ARG A 185 16.80 -33.39 -41.80
C ARG A 185 18.07 -33.47 -40.94
N LYS A 186 19.25 -33.24 -41.53
CA LYS A 186 20.54 -33.31 -40.83
C LYS A 186 21.26 -31.99 -41.04
N SER A 187 21.65 -31.37 -39.94
CA SER A 187 22.38 -30.11 -39.97
C SER A 187 23.86 -30.31 -39.62
N ALA A 188 24.71 -29.36 -40.04
CA ALA A 188 26.11 -29.30 -39.64
C ALA A 188 26.30 -29.02 -38.14
N CYS A 189 25.25 -28.58 -37.43
CA CYS A 189 25.24 -28.47 -35.97
C CYS A 189 24.95 -29.82 -35.25
N ASN A 190 25.08 -30.95 -35.95
CA ASN A 190 24.79 -32.31 -35.46
C ASN A 190 23.33 -32.60 -35.06
N GLY A 191 22.41 -31.66 -35.32
CA GLY A 191 20.98 -31.87 -35.10
C GLY A 191 20.35 -32.73 -36.19
N GLU A 192 19.46 -33.63 -35.79
CA GLU A 192 18.73 -34.52 -36.71
C GLU A 192 17.23 -34.48 -36.41
N LEU A 193 16.40 -34.25 -37.44
CA LEU A 193 14.97 -34.53 -37.43
C LEU A 193 14.80 -36.05 -37.59
N ASP A 194 14.64 -36.76 -36.47
CA ASP A 194 14.60 -38.22 -36.44
C ASP A 194 13.18 -38.78 -36.59
N VAL A 195 12.16 -38.01 -36.19
CA VAL A 195 10.75 -38.32 -36.40
C VAL A 195 10.07 -37.16 -37.13
N ASP A 196 9.44 -37.49 -38.25
CA ASP A 196 8.65 -36.63 -39.13
C ASP A 196 7.29 -37.31 -39.31
N ALA A 197 6.20 -36.55 -39.17
CA ALA A 197 4.86 -37.12 -39.11
C ALA A 197 3.87 -36.39 -39.99
N ASN A 198 2.93 -37.17 -40.53
CA ASN A 198 1.80 -36.69 -41.31
C ASN A 198 2.06 -36.11 -42.72
N VAL A 199 3.27 -36.28 -43.28
CA VAL A 199 3.53 -36.12 -44.74
C VAL A 199 2.45 -36.79 -45.58
N ARG A 200 2.01 -37.97 -45.12
CA ARG A 200 0.71 -38.57 -45.45
C ARG A 200 -0.13 -38.63 -44.18
N PRO A 201 -1.46 -38.44 -44.25
CA PRO A 201 -2.31 -38.28 -43.08
C PRO A 201 -2.53 -39.60 -42.33
N ASP A 202 -1.50 -40.16 -41.72
CA ASP A 202 -1.46 -41.53 -41.20
C ASP A 202 -1.86 -41.58 -39.73
N SER A 203 -1.54 -40.55 -38.94
CA SER A 203 -1.82 -40.49 -37.50
C SER A 203 -2.75 -39.34 -37.12
N ARG A 204 -3.52 -39.55 -36.03
CA ARG A 204 -4.31 -38.51 -35.35
C ARG A 204 -3.63 -37.95 -34.11
N LYS A 205 -2.54 -38.58 -33.70
CA LYS A 205 -1.67 -38.17 -32.59
C LYS A 205 -0.22 -38.06 -33.11
N PRO A 206 0.02 -37.28 -34.17
CA PRO A 206 1.36 -37.09 -34.73
C PRO A 206 2.32 -36.45 -33.72
N VAL A 207 3.61 -36.68 -33.97
CA VAL A 207 4.73 -36.09 -33.25
C VAL A 207 5.88 -35.91 -34.23
N GLU A 208 6.58 -34.79 -34.15
CA GLU A 208 7.89 -34.58 -34.78
C GLU A 208 8.94 -34.34 -33.72
N ASN A 209 10.18 -34.72 -34.00
CA ASN A 209 11.27 -34.62 -33.05
C ASN A 209 12.58 -34.26 -33.74
N VAL A 210 13.23 -33.21 -33.23
CA VAL A 210 14.61 -32.86 -33.54
C VAL A 210 15.47 -33.11 -32.31
N VAL A 211 16.56 -33.82 -32.49
CA VAL A 211 17.45 -34.24 -31.40
C VAL A 211 18.91 -34.04 -31.79
N TRP A 212 19.73 -33.70 -30.79
CA TRP A 212 21.19 -33.66 -30.91
C TRP A 212 21.77 -34.82 -30.10
N PRO A 213 22.85 -35.48 -30.53
CA PRO A 213 23.56 -36.42 -29.67
C PRO A 213 24.00 -35.74 -28.36
N GLU A 214 24.02 -36.51 -27.27
CA GLU A 214 24.29 -36.00 -25.93
C GLU A 214 25.64 -35.28 -25.88
N GLY A 215 25.64 -34.02 -25.41
CA GLY A 215 26.84 -33.19 -25.33
C GLY A 215 27.36 -32.65 -26.67
N GLU A 216 26.73 -32.98 -27.81
CA GLU A 216 27.16 -32.50 -29.13
C GLU A 216 26.40 -31.25 -29.62
N ALA A 217 25.29 -30.88 -28.96
CA ALA A 217 24.55 -29.67 -29.30
C ALA A 217 25.44 -28.41 -29.13
N PRO A 218 25.62 -27.58 -30.16
CA PRO A 218 26.37 -26.32 -30.03
C PRO A 218 25.78 -25.36 -28.99
N ALA A 219 26.63 -24.53 -28.40
CA ALA A 219 26.17 -23.47 -27.52
C ALA A 219 25.59 -22.30 -28.32
N GLY A 220 24.61 -21.60 -27.73
CA GLY A 220 24.00 -20.42 -28.32
C GLY A 220 22.47 -20.53 -28.46
N THR A 221 21.90 -19.60 -29.20
CA THR A 221 20.45 -19.46 -29.33
C THR A 221 19.89 -20.33 -30.45
N TYR A 222 18.89 -21.12 -30.10
CA TYR A 222 18.08 -21.91 -31.02
C TYR A 222 16.72 -21.24 -31.17
N GLN A 223 16.19 -21.25 -32.39
CA GLN A 223 14.85 -20.73 -32.67
C GLN A 223 13.97 -21.85 -33.21
N VAL A 224 12.81 -22.03 -32.61
CA VAL A 224 11.85 -23.07 -32.97
C VAL A 224 10.67 -22.43 -33.65
N PHE A 225 10.37 -22.88 -34.85
CA PHE A 225 9.22 -22.46 -35.62
C PHE A 225 8.34 -23.65 -35.96
N VAL A 226 7.04 -23.39 -36.09
CA VAL A 226 6.06 -24.37 -36.56
C VAL A 226 5.39 -23.81 -37.81
N HIS A 227 5.29 -24.65 -38.84
CA HIS A 227 4.71 -24.27 -40.11
C HIS A 227 3.57 -25.22 -40.49
N TYR A 228 2.44 -24.66 -40.91
CA TYR A 228 1.32 -25.44 -41.40
C TYR A 228 1.52 -25.81 -42.87
N TYR A 229 2.34 -26.82 -43.14
CA TYR A 229 2.74 -27.20 -44.48
C TYR A 229 1.58 -27.64 -45.37
N LYS A 230 0.68 -28.48 -44.85
CA LYS A 230 -0.41 -29.04 -45.66
C LYS A 230 -1.66 -29.39 -44.89
N LYS A 231 -2.78 -28.87 -45.38
CA LYS A 231 -4.12 -29.28 -44.96
C LYS A 231 -4.55 -30.56 -45.68
N HIS A 232 -4.77 -31.63 -44.93
CA HIS A 232 -5.22 -32.91 -45.50
C HIS A 232 -6.75 -33.00 -45.56
N LYS A 233 -7.28 -33.56 -46.65
CA LYS A 233 -8.74 -33.72 -46.87
C LYS A 233 -9.29 -34.98 -46.17
N LYS A 234 -9.05 -35.13 -44.86
CA LYS A 234 -9.65 -36.19 -44.03
C LYS A 234 -10.68 -35.62 -43.04
N ARG A 235 -11.66 -36.45 -42.66
CA ARG A 235 -12.58 -36.12 -41.58
C ARG A 235 -11.78 -35.89 -40.29
N ARG A 236 -12.11 -34.82 -39.55
CA ARG A 236 -11.42 -34.37 -38.32
C ARG A 236 -10.06 -33.68 -38.52
N SER A 237 -9.76 -33.22 -39.73
CA SER A 237 -8.64 -32.30 -40.00
C SER A 237 -9.13 -30.87 -39.77
N LYS A 238 -9.35 -30.53 -38.50
CA LYS A 238 -9.83 -29.20 -38.08
C LYS A 238 -8.78 -28.14 -38.37
N ASP A 239 -9.24 -26.93 -38.62
CA ASP A 239 -8.44 -25.75 -38.91
C ASP A 239 -9.12 -24.58 -38.17
N PRO A 240 -8.46 -23.87 -37.25
CA PRO A 240 -7.03 -23.97 -36.90
C PRO A 240 -6.63 -25.30 -36.22
N THR A 241 -5.36 -25.67 -36.36
CA THR A 241 -4.75 -26.84 -35.71
C THR A 241 -4.02 -26.39 -34.44
N LYS A 242 -4.48 -26.88 -33.29
CA LYS A 242 -3.76 -26.72 -32.01
C LYS A 242 -2.57 -27.67 -31.94
N PHE A 243 -1.43 -27.14 -31.50
CA PHE A 243 -0.18 -27.88 -31.34
C PHE A 243 0.48 -27.54 -30.01
N GLN A 244 1.44 -28.36 -29.63
CA GLN A 244 2.24 -28.20 -28.43
C GLN A 244 3.70 -28.53 -28.75
N VAL A 245 4.62 -27.65 -28.35
CA VAL A 245 6.06 -27.79 -28.50
C VAL A 245 6.67 -27.96 -27.12
N ILE A 246 7.52 -28.96 -26.95
CA ILE A 246 8.33 -29.15 -25.75
C ILE A 246 9.79 -29.07 -26.17
N ALA A 247 10.52 -28.11 -25.61
CA ALA A 247 11.95 -27.92 -25.82
C ALA A 247 12.70 -28.28 -24.54
N ASN A 248 13.63 -29.23 -24.63
CA ASN A 248 14.60 -29.56 -23.61
C ASN A 248 15.91 -28.84 -23.93
N ALA A 249 16.35 -27.95 -23.03
CA ALA A 249 17.60 -27.24 -23.14
C ALA A 249 18.52 -27.59 -21.96
N TYR A 250 19.20 -28.73 -22.05
CA TYR A 250 20.11 -29.23 -21.01
C TYR A 250 19.44 -29.47 -19.65
N GLY A 251 18.25 -30.08 -19.65
CA GLY A 251 17.47 -30.39 -18.44
C GLY A 251 16.32 -29.42 -18.19
N ASP A 252 16.40 -28.21 -18.74
CA ASP A 252 15.32 -27.23 -18.67
C ASP A 252 14.25 -27.55 -19.72
N LEU A 253 13.14 -28.14 -19.26
CA LEU A 253 11.97 -28.43 -20.08
C LEU A 253 11.04 -27.21 -20.16
N MET A 254 10.89 -26.67 -21.36
CA MET A 254 9.96 -25.58 -21.67
C MET A 254 8.82 -26.10 -22.53
N GLU A 255 7.58 -25.76 -22.16
CA GLU A 255 6.36 -26.17 -22.85
C GLU A 255 5.67 -24.95 -23.44
N TYR A 256 5.34 -25.03 -24.73
CA TYR A 256 4.66 -23.97 -25.48
C TYR A 256 3.43 -24.54 -26.17
N THR A 257 2.30 -23.84 -26.09
CA THR A 257 1.07 -24.19 -26.79
C THR A 257 0.73 -23.13 -27.82
N GLY A 258 0.23 -23.54 -28.98
CA GLY A 258 -0.22 -22.62 -30.01
C GLY A 258 -1.30 -23.21 -30.90
N GLU A 259 -1.80 -22.38 -31.80
CA GLU A 259 -2.69 -22.81 -32.87
C GLU A 259 -2.32 -22.13 -34.18
N LEU A 260 -2.37 -22.88 -35.27
CA LEU A 260 -2.04 -22.40 -36.62
C LEU A 260 -3.19 -22.64 -37.58
N THR A 261 -3.48 -21.65 -38.41
CA THR A 261 -4.42 -21.74 -39.51
C THR A 261 -3.68 -22.03 -40.81
N PHE A 262 -4.26 -22.85 -41.69
CA PHE A 262 -3.62 -23.13 -42.98
C PHE A 262 -3.50 -21.85 -43.83
N GLY A 263 -2.27 -21.55 -44.27
CA GLY A 263 -1.95 -20.38 -45.07
C GLY A 263 -1.39 -19.20 -44.27
N GLU A 264 -1.31 -19.30 -42.94
CA GLU A 264 -0.51 -18.39 -42.12
C GLU A 264 0.99 -18.60 -42.39
N GLU A 265 1.77 -17.55 -42.16
CA GLU A 265 3.21 -17.63 -42.24
C GLU A 265 3.78 -18.54 -41.14
N ILE A 266 5.01 -18.99 -41.34
CA ILE A 266 5.73 -19.81 -40.35
C ILE A 266 5.80 -19.06 -39.02
N GLN A 267 5.25 -19.65 -37.96
CA GLN A 267 5.20 -19.03 -36.64
C GLN A 267 6.45 -19.39 -35.85
N LEU A 268 7.19 -18.39 -35.39
CA LEU A 268 8.17 -18.58 -34.31
C LEU A 268 7.39 -18.98 -33.06
N VAL A 269 7.75 -20.06 -32.38
CA VAL A 269 7.06 -20.51 -31.16
C VAL A 269 7.87 -20.15 -29.93
N CYS A 270 9.19 -20.37 -29.99
CA CYS A 270 10.09 -20.02 -28.91
C CYS A 270 11.53 -19.89 -29.41
N SER A 271 12.35 -19.25 -28.59
CA SER A 271 13.79 -19.30 -28.68
C SER A 271 14.37 -19.69 -27.33
N PHE A 272 15.36 -20.57 -27.32
CA PHE A 272 16.05 -20.99 -26.10
C PHE A 272 17.56 -20.96 -26.31
N SER A 273 18.31 -20.77 -25.23
CA SER A 273 19.77 -20.77 -25.26
C SER A 273 20.31 -22.07 -24.68
N VAL A 274 21.25 -22.68 -25.37
CA VAL A 274 21.98 -23.84 -24.84
C VAL A 274 23.31 -23.34 -24.26
N PRO A 275 23.62 -23.65 -22.98
CA PRO A 275 24.85 -23.20 -22.33
C PRO A 275 26.11 -23.71 -23.03
N THR A 276 27.21 -22.97 -22.85
CA THR A 276 28.57 -23.38 -23.25
C THR A 276 29.02 -24.64 -22.51
N MET A 277 30.02 -25.34 -23.05
CA MET A 277 30.55 -26.55 -22.40
C MET A 277 31.06 -26.27 -20.98
N GLU A 278 31.71 -25.12 -20.75
CA GLU A 278 32.17 -24.71 -19.42
C GLU A 278 31.01 -24.48 -18.45
N GLU A 279 29.92 -23.85 -18.93
CA GLU A 279 28.71 -23.65 -18.13
C GLU A 279 28.00 -24.97 -17.84
N ARG A 280 27.92 -25.89 -18.80
CA ARG A 280 27.39 -27.25 -18.59
C ARG A 280 28.17 -28.00 -17.53
N GLU A 281 29.50 -27.92 -17.55
CA GLU A 281 30.34 -28.53 -16.52
C GLU A 281 30.17 -27.88 -15.13
N ARG A 282 29.87 -26.57 -15.08
CA ARG A 282 29.52 -25.91 -13.82
C ARG A 282 28.15 -26.38 -13.32
N ILE A 283 27.12 -26.35 -14.17
CA ILE A 283 25.77 -26.82 -13.85
C ILE A 283 25.81 -28.26 -13.34
N LYS A 284 26.54 -29.14 -14.04
CA LYS A 284 26.70 -30.53 -13.63
C LYS A 284 27.34 -30.66 -12.25
N ARG A 285 28.42 -29.91 -11.96
CA ARG A 285 29.07 -29.93 -10.64
C ARG A 285 28.16 -29.41 -9.54
N ASP A 286 27.44 -28.33 -9.81
CA ASP A 286 26.52 -27.72 -8.86
C ASP A 286 25.37 -28.69 -8.56
N LEU A 287 24.82 -29.36 -9.57
CA LEU A 287 23.77 -30.38 -9.42
C LEU A 287 24.27 -31.63 -8.66
N GLU A 288 25.47 -32.12 -8.96
CA GLU A 288 26.10 -33.23 -8.21
C GLU A 288 26.33 -32.87 -6.74
N GLU A 289 26.75 -31.62 -6.45
CA GLU A 289 26.90 -31.15 -5.08
C GLU A 289 25.56 -31.02 -4.36
N GLN A 290 24.53 -30.50 -5.02
CA GLN A 290 23.17 -30.44 -4.47
C GLN A 290 22.63 -31.84 -4.14
N LEU A 291 22.79 -32.80 -5.06
CA LEU A 291 22.36 -34.19 -4.84
C LEU A 291 23.10 -34.81 -3.64
N ARG A 292 24.41 -34.57 -3.53
CA ARG A 292 25.22 -35.04 -2.40
C ARG A 292 24.77 -34.43 -1.07
N ARG A 293 24.46 -33.13 -1.05
CA ARG A 293 23.97 -32.41 0.14
C ARG A 293 22.56 -32.87 0.55
N ALA A 294 21.72 -33.21 -0.41
CA ALA A 294 20.41 -33.80 -0.17
C ALA A 294 20.54 -35.22 0.41
N GLU A 295 21.44 -36.04 -0.15
CA GLU A 295 21.71 -37.40 0.32
C GLU A 295 22.38 -37.43 1.71
N SER A 296 23.22 -36.45 2.03
CA SER A 296 23.84 -36.29 3.35
C SER A 296 22.91 -35.73 4.43
N GLY A 297 21.70 -35.28 4.06
CA GLY A 297 20.71 -34.71 4.99
C GLY A 297 21.06 -33.32 5.53
N GLU A 298 22.02 -32.61 4.92
CA GLU A 298 22.42 -31.26 5.33
C GLU A 298 21.43 -30.18 4.86
N VAL A 299 20.53 -30.51 3.92
CA VAL A 299 19.51 -29.60 3.38
C VAL A 299 18.16 -30.31 3.43
N GLY A 300 17.18 -29.70 4.10
CA GLY A 300 15.80 -30.20 4.09
C GLY A 300 15.23 -30.19 2.67
N ALA A 301 14.48 -31.23 2.30
CA ALA A 301 13.84 -31.38 0.98
C ALA A 301 13.01 -30.17 0.54
N ASP A 302 12.58 -29.34 1.49
CA ASP A 302 11.79 -28.12 1.28
C ASP A 302 12.58 -26.98 0.59
N GLN A 303 13.93 -26.97 0.64
CA GLN A 303 14.75 -25.90 0.06
C GLN A 303 15.09 -26.14 -1.44
N ILE A 304 14.92 -27.37 -1.93
CA ILE A 304 15.27 -27.77 -3.31
C ILE A 304 14.18 -27.34 -4.32
N LEU A 305 12.93 -27.18 -3.85
CA LEU A 305 11.76 -26.90 -4.69
C LEU A 305 11.53 -25.42 -5.07
N ILE A 306 12.42 -24.51 -4.66
CA ILE A 306 12.23 -23.07 -4.92
C ILE A 306 12.82 -22.63 -6.28
N ASP A 307 13.85 -23.33 -6.79
CA ASP A 307 14.51 -22.95 -8.05
C ASP A 307 14.05 -23.76 -9.28
N GLU A 308 13.35 -24.88 -9.06
CA GLU A 308 12.77 -25.72 -10.12
C GLU A 308 11.28 -25.39 -10.39
N SER A 309 10.84 -24.22 -9.92
CA SER A 309 9.43 -23.86 -9.96
C SER A 309 9.02 -23.44 -11.38
N THR A 310 8.23 -24.33 -11.97
CA THR A 310 7.40 -24.18 -13.18
C THR A 310 8.14 -24.33 -14.52
N PRO A 311 7.71 -25.23 -15.44
CA PRO A 311 7.99 -25.02 -16.86
C PRO A 311 7.53 -23.59 -17.17
N LYS A 312 8.46 -22.72 -17.58
CA LYS A 312 8.13 -21.35 -18.00
C LYS A 312 7.26 -21.46 -19.25
N GLN A 313 5.95 -21.57 -19.07
CA GLN A 313 5.00 -21.27 -20.12
C GLN A 313 5.10 -19.76 -20.34
N VAL A 314 5.92 -19.36 -21.31
CA VAL A 314 5.92 -17.99 -21.81
C VAL A 314 4.72 -17.89 -22.75
N GLU A 315 3.65 -17.24 -22.28
CA GLU A 315 2.53 -16.84 -23.14
C GLU A 315 3.07 -15.85 -24.18
N PHE A 316 2.76 -16.12 -25.45
CA PHE A 316 3.39 -15.51 -26.63
C PHE A 316 3.23 -13.97 -26.75
N GLY A 317 2.46 -13.35 -25.85
CA GLY A 317 2.16 -11.92 -25.85
C GLY A 317 3.16 -11.02 -25.12
N GLU A 318 4.03 -11.53 -24.25
CA GLU A 318 4.96 -10.67 -23.47
C GLU A 318 6.32 -10.44 -24.15
N LEU A 319 6.74 -11.28 -25.11
CA LEU A 319 8.08 -11.22 -25.72
C LEU A 319 8.16 -10.33 -26.98
N VAL A 320 7.02 -9.95 -27.56
CA VAL A 320 6.98 -9.10 -28.77
C VAL A 320 7.31 -7.64 -28.42
N ASP A 321 6.91 -7.17 -27.24
CA ASP A 321 7.18 -5.80 -26.79
C ASP A 321 8.66 -5.54 -26.45
N GLU A 322 9.40 -6.57 -26.02
CA GLU A 322 10.84 -6.42 -25.68
C GLU A 322 11.72 -6.34 -26.93
N ILE A 323 11.39 -7.09 -27.99
CA ILE A 323 12.10 -7.03 -29.28
C ILE A 323 11.78 -5.74 -30.04
N GLU A 324 10.54 -5.24 -29.99
CA GLU A 324 10.21 -3.94 -30.58
C GLU A 324 10.87 -2.76 -29.83
N SER A 325 11.19 -2.93 -28.54
CA SER A 325 11.91 -1.92 -27.76
C SER A 325 13.43 -1.88 -28.00
N GLU A 326 14.04 -2.98 -28.47
CA GLU A 326 15.46 -3.05 -28.83
C GLU A 326 15.76 -2.69 -30.29
N VAL A 327 14.74 -2.57 -31.14
CA VAL A 327 14.87 -1.93 -32.46
C VAL A 327 14.63 -0.43 -32.32
N GLY A 328 15.58 0.22 -31.65
CA GLY A 328 15.67 1.67 -31.58
C GLY A 328 15.82 2.30 -32.96
N THR A 329 14.76 3.01 -33.35
CA THR A 329 14.73 4.33 -33.99
C THR A 329 16.07 4.89 -34.54
N GLU A 330 16.18 4.94 -35.87
CA GLU A 330 16.63 6.06 -36.74
C GLU A 330 16.72 5.48 -38.19
N ALA A 331 16.16 6.07 -39.24
CA ALA A 331 16.41 7.42 -39.71
C ALA A 331 15.22 8.07 -40.41
N GLU A 332 15.03 9.33 -40.05
CA GLU A 332 14.74 10.51 -40.86
C GLU A 332 14.01 10.36 -42.21
N ASP A 333 12.80 10.91 -42.21
CA ASP A 333 12.16 11.66 -43.30
C ASP A 333 13.15 12.52 -44.09
N ASP A 334 13.43 12.12 -45.34
CA ASP A 334 13.98 13.02 -46.36
C ASP A 334 12.98 13.19 -47.51
N GLY A 335 11.85 13.84 -47.20
CA GLY A 335 10.86 14.34 -48.14
C GLY A 335 11.41 14.75 -49.51
N SER A 336 11.45 13.80 -50.43
CA SER A 336 11.71 14.00 -51.84
C SER A 336 10.45 13.60 -52.60
N GLY A 337 9.50 14.54 -52.57
CA GLY A 337 8.38 14.54 -53.49
C GLY A 337 8.91 14.43 -54.92
N VAL A 338 8.46 13.40 -55.62
CA VAL A 338 8.69 13.23 -57.05
C VAL A 338 7.71 14.13 -57.81
N PRO A 339 8.14 15.22 -58.46
CA PRO A 339 7.33 15.83 -59.51
C PRO A 339 7.57 15.11 -60.85
N PRO A 340 6.56 15.06 -61.74
CA PRO A 340 6.66 14.30 -62.99
C PRO A 340 7.35 15.08 -64.14
N ALA A 341 8.15 14.34 -64.92
CA ALA A 341 8.56 14.45 -66.35
C ALA A 341 9.10 15.79 -66.93
N PRO A 342 9.99 15.72 -67.94
CA PRO A 342 9.46 15.84 -69.31
C PRO A 342 10.10 14.90 -70.35
N ASP A 343 9.28 14.63 -71.35
CA ASP A 343 9.56 14.00 -72.64
C ASP A 343 10.61 14.79 -73.46
N LEU A 344 11.58 14.09 -74.04
CA LEU A 344 12.48 14.59 -75.09
C LEU A 344 12.95 13.44 -76.00
N GLY A 345 12.23 13.24 -77.12
CA GLY A 345 12.82 12.95 -78.43
C GLY A 345 13.00 11.49 -78.82
#